data_AF-A0A022KZU3-F1
#
_entry.id   AF-A0A022KZU3-F1
#
_cell.length_a   1.000
_cell.length_b   1.000
_cell.length_c   1.000
_cell.angle_alpha   90.00
_cell.angle_beta   90.00
_cell.angle_gamma   90.00
#
_symmetry.space_group_name_H-M   'P 1'
#
loop_
_entity.id
_entity.type
_entity.pdbx_description
1 polymer ?
#
loop_
_entity_poly.entity_id
_entity_poly.type
_entity_poly.pdbx_seq_one_letter_code
_entity_poly.pdbx_strand_id
1 'polypeptide(L)'
;MDELLGPLRRAAEQAGEDQFLELLRWHLVVAGLPDVDPTKQGAYRDAITELGEARTIELLRDLRRLARNPRRYRNGADGKPRYRQGRTVSNHHHRE
;
A
#
# COMPACT_ATOMS: atom_id res chain seq x y z
N MET A 1 -2.51 -4.44 -17.29
CA MET A 1 -1.49 -4.04 -16.27
C MET A 1 -0.86 -2.67 -16.54
N ASP A 2 -0.23 -2.41 -17.69
CA ASP A 2 0.43 -1.11 -17.93
C ASP A 2 -0.51 0.11 -17.86
N GLU A 3 -1.78 -0.05 -18.25
CA GLU A 3 -2.80 1.00 -18.16
C GLU A 3 -3.08 1.48 -16.72
N LEU A 4 -2.82 0.63 -15.72
CA LEU A 4 -3.00 0.97 -14.31
C LEU A 4 -1.78 1.69 -13.72
N LEU A 5 -0.59 1.53 -14.31
CA LEU A 5 0.64 2.09 -13.78
C LEU A 5 0.63 3.63 -13.80
N GLY A 6 0.07 4.24 -14.84
CA GLY A 6 -0.06 5.70 -14.93
C GLY A 6 -0.94 6.29 -13.83
N PRO A 7 -2.21 5.85 -13.69
CA PRO A 7 -3.08 6.26 -12.60
C PRO A 7 -2.52 5.96 -11.21
N LEU A 8 -1.86 4.82 -11.03
CA LEU A 8 -1.22 4.43 -9.78
C LEU A 8 -0.07 5.37 -9.41
N ARG A 9 0.81 5.68 -10.36
CA ARG A 9 1.90 6.63 -10.16
C ARG A 9 1.39 7.99 -9.71
N ARG A 10 0.36 8.54 -10.38
CA ARG A 10 -0.24 9.83 -9.99
C ARG A 10 -0.84 9.78 -8.58
N ALA A 11 -1.49 8.69 -8.22
CA ALA A 11 -2.07 8.53 -6.88
C ALA A 11 -1.00 8.37 -5.80
N ALA A 12 0.09 7.67 -6.10
CA ALA A 12 1.25 7.54 -5.22
C ALA A 12 1.95 8.88 -4.99
N GLU A 13 2.16 9.67 -6.06
CA GLU A 13 2.73 11.02 -5.98
C GLU A 13 1.88 11.95 -5.10
N GLN A 14 0.55 11.80 -5.11
CA GLN A 14 -0.35 12.57 -4.23
C GLN A 14 -0.35 12.10 -2.78
N ALA A 15 -0.19 10.79 -2.54
CA ALA A 15 -0.17 10.20 -1.21
C ALA A 15 1.17 10.40 -0.48
N GLY A 16 2.26 10.54 -1.24
CA GLY A 16 3.63 10.51 -0.75
C GLY A 16 4.20 9.08 -0.73
N GLU A 17 5.51 8.99 -0.89
CA GLU A 17 6.24 7.72 -1.05
C GLU A 17 6.03 6.78 0.15
N ASP A 18 6.23 7.26 1.38
CA ASP A 18 6.08 6.43 2.59
C ASP A 18 4.70 5.74 2.67
N GLN A 19 3.64 6.49 2.35
CA GLN A 19 2.27 5.96 2.41
C GLN A 19 1.97 5.00 1.27
N PHE A 20 2.52 5.28 0.09
CA PHE A 20 2.47 4.34 -1.02
C PHE A 20 3.14 3.02 -0.66
N LEU A 21 4.34 3.07 -0.07
CA LEU A 21 5.09 1.88 0.35
C LEU A 21 4.36 1.09 1.43
N GLU A 22 3.79 1.76 2.43
CA GLU A 22 3.01 1.10 3.48
C GLU A 22 1.80 0.35 2.89
N LEU A 23 1.08 0.97 1.96
CA LEU A 23 -0.07 0.34 1.30
C LEU A 23 0.34 -0.78 0.34
N LEU A 24 1.38 -0.59 -0.47
CA LEU A 24 1.89 -1.62 -1.36
C LEU A 24 2.31 -2.86 -0.57
N ARG A 25 3.07 -2.67 0.51
CA ARG A 25 3.52 -3.76 1.38
C ARG A 25 2.36 -4.53 2.00
N TRP A 26 1.32 -3.84 2.45
CA TRP A 26 0.11 -4.49 2.96
C TRP A 26 -0.56 -5.36 1.89
N HIS A 27 -0.69 -4.85 0.66
CA HIS A 27 -1.28 -5.58 -0.46
C HIS A 27 -0.45 -6.81 -0.84
N LEU A 28 0.88 -6.71 -0.82
CA LEU A 28 1.79 -7.85 -1.06
C LEU A 28 1.60 -8.93 0.01
N VAL A 29 1.58 -8.57 1.29
CA VAL A 29 1.38 -9.51 2.41
C VAL A 29 0.04 -10.24 2.30
N VAL A 30 -1.03 -9.50 1.99
CA VAL A 30 -2.37 -10.10 1.80
C VAL A 30 -2.41 -11.03 0.59
N ALA A 31 -1.60 -10.76 -0.44
CA ALA A 31 -1.44 -11.62 -1.60
C ALA A 31 -0.45 -12.79 -1.37
N GLY A 32 0.20 -12.87 -0.20
CA GLY A 32 1.24 -13.87 0.08
C GLY A 32 2.54 -13.64 -0.69
N LEU A 33 2.78 -12.42 -1.17
CA LEU A 33 3.95 -12.02 -1.95
C LEU A 33 5.07 -11.49 -1.04
N PRO A 34 6.34 -11.62 -1.47
CA PRO A 34 7.46 -11.04 -0.75
C PRO A 34 7.36 -9.50 -0.71
N ASP A 35 8.00 -8.93 0.31
CA ASP A 35 8.14 -7.47 0.42
C ASP A 35 9.07 -6.92 -0.67
N VAL A 36 8.96 -5.63 -0.95
CA VAL A 36 9.78 -4.96 -1.96
C VAL A 36 11.20 -4.75 -1.45
N ASP A 37 12.19 -5.11 -2.26
CA ASP A 37 13.58 -4.73 -2.06
C ASP A 37 13.83 -3.33 -2.65
N PRO A 38 13.99 -2.27 -1.83
CA PRO A 38 14.18 -0.91 -2.33
C PRO A 38 15.56 -0.71 -2.99
N THR A 39 16.50 -1.65 -2.81
CA THR A 39 17.83 -1.56 -3.42
C THR A 39 17.84 -2.02 -4.88
N LYS A 40 16.82 -2.77 -5.30
CA LYS A 40 16.69 -3.27 -6.67
C LYS A 40 15.98 -2.24 -7.55
N GLN A 41 16.63 -1.85 -8.64
CA GLN A 41 16.02 -0.99 -9.65
C GLN A 41 14.77 -1.67 -10.24
N GLY A 42 13.64 -0.95 -10.26
CA GLY A 42 12.38 -1.47 -10.79
C GLY A 42 11.57 -2.34 -9.83
N ALA A 43 12.03 -2.55 -8.58
CA ALA A 43 11.36 -3.44 -7.63
C ALA A 43 9.88 -3.11 -7.39
N TYR A 44 9.50 -1.83 -7.40
CA TYR A 44 8.10 -1.43 -7.28
C TYR A 44 7.26 -1.87 -8.48
N ARG A 45 7.81 -1.77 -9.69
CA ARG A 45 7.10 -2.19 -10.91
C ARG A 45 6.94 -3.71 -10.93
N ASP A 46 7.97 -4.45 -10.53
CA ASP A 46 7.92 -5.91 -10.42
C ASP A 46 6.86 -6.31 -9.39
N ALA A 47 6.89 -5.71 -8.20
CA ALA A 47 5.92 -5.97 -7.14
C ALA A 47 4.47 -5.68 -7.56
N ILE A 48 4.22 -4.57 -8.27
CA ILE A 48 2.89 -4.25 -8.81
C ILE A 48 2.48 -5.28 -9.88
N THR A 49 3.43 -5.71 -10.71
CA THR A 49 3.17 -6.75 -11.73
C THR A 49 2.78 -8.07 -11.07
N GLU A 50 3.53 -8.51 -10.07
CA GLU A 50 3.25 -9.73 -9.30
C GLU A 50 1.94 -9.65 -8.51
N LEU A 51 1.60 -8.46 -8.00
CA LEU A 51 0.34 -8.21 -7.30
C LEU A 51 -0.89 -8.47 -8.20
N GLY A 52 -0.72 -8.30 -9.51
CA GLY A 52 -1.77 -8.54 -10.50
C GLY A 52 -2.85 -7.47 -10.51
N GLU A 53 -3.74 -7.56 -11.50
CA GLU A 53 -4.66 -6.47 -11.84
C GLU A 53 -5.67 -6.17 -10.74
N ALA A 54 -6.35 -7.19 -10.23
CA ALA A 54 -7.43 -7.02 -9.26
C ALA A 54 -6.95 -6.30 -7.98
N ARG A 55 -5.83 -6.75 -7.42
CA ARG A 55 -5.24 -6.12 -6.22
C ARG A 55 -4.61 -4.76 -6.53
N THR A 56 -4.05 -4.56 -7.73
CA THR A 56 -3.59 -3.23 -8.16
C THR A 56 -4.73 -2.21 -8.22
N ILE A 57 -5.92 -2.61 -8.67
CA ILE A 57 -7.12 -1.76 -8.64
C ILE A 57 -7.49 -1.39 -7.20
N GLU A 58 -7.42 -2.34 -6.26
CA GLU A 58 -7.69 -2.07 -4.85
C GLU A 58 -6.65 -1.12 -4.23
N LEU A 59 -5.37 -1.34 -4.50
CA LEU A 59 -4.30 -0.43 -4.09
C LEU A 59 -4.55 1.00 -4.59
N LEU A 60 -4.92 1.15 -5.87
CA LEU A 60 -5.28 2.45 -6.44
C LEU A 60 -6.49 3.09 -5.73
N ARG A 61 -7.51 2.31 -5.37
CA ARG A 61 -8.67 2.80 -4.62
C ARG A 61 -8.27 3.28 -3.23
N ASP A 62 -7.42 2.54 -2.53
CA ASP A 62 -6.92 2.90 -1.20
C ASP A 62 -6.08 4.18 -1.24
N LEU A 63 -5.19 4.32 -2.23
CA LEU A 63 -4.38 5.54 -2.42
C LEU A 63 -5.26 6.77 -2.67
N ARG A 64 -6.28 6.64 -3.53
CA ARG A 64 -7.23 7.74 -3.79
C ARG A 64 -8.05 8.09 -2.56
N ARG A 65 -8.40 7.09 -1.74
CA ARG A 65 -9.13 7.30 -0.48
C ARG A 65 -8.27 8.04 0.55
N LEU A 66 -7.00 7.65 0.66
CA LEU A 66 -6.00 8.31 1.50
C LEU A 66 -5.85 9.80 1.11
N ALA A 67 -5.67 10.08 -0.19
CA ALA A 67 -5.51 11.45 -0.69
C ALA A 67 -6.73 12.34 -0.36
N ARG A 68 -7.94 11.77 -0.40
CA ARG A 68 -9.18 12.50 -0.05
C ARG A 68 -9.37 12.68 1.45
N ASN A 69 -8.82 11.80 2.29
CA ASN A 69 -9.03 11.87 3.73
C ASN A 69 -7.76 11.50 4.54
N PRO A 70 -6.73 12.37 4.52
CA PRO A 70 -5.42 12.05 5.10
C PRO A 70 -5.48 11.82 6.62
N ARG A 71 -6.37 12.55 7.31
CA ARG A 71 -6.55 12.48 8.77
C ARG A 71 -7.05 11.12 9.24
N ARG A 72 -7.87 10.44 8.44
CA ARG A 72 -8.45 9.13 8.79
C ARG A 72 -7.45 7.99 8.63
N TYR A 73 -6.44 8.15 7.77
CA TYR A 73 -5.39 7.17 7.51
C TYR A 73 -4.18 7.29 8.42
N ARG A 74 -4.01 8.40 9.15
CA ARG A 74 -2.91 8.59 10.12
C ARG A 74 -2.90 7.54 11.23
N ASN A 75 -4.05 6.88 11.46
CA ASN A 75 -4.24 5.85 12.49
C ASN A 75 -4.15 4.40 11.94
N GLY A 76 -3.58 4.23 10.74
CA GLY A 76 -3.65 2.98 9.99
C GLY A 76 -4.87 3.04 9.06
N ALA A 77 -4.64 2.76 7.79
CA ALA A 77 -5.62 2.75 6.72
C ALA A 77 -6.89 1.96 7.12
N ASP A 78 -7.94 2.64 7.60
CA ASP A 78 -9.24 2.03 7.94
C ASP A 78 -9.21 0.83 8.92
N GLY A 79 -8.23 0.75 9.83
CA GLY A 79 -8.06 -0.41 10.73
C GLY A 79 -7.17 -1.52 10.16
N LYS A 80 -6.54 -1.28 9.00
CA LYS A 80 -5.41 -2.11 8.55
C LYS A 80 -4.26 -1.94 9.54
N PRO A 81 -3.67 -3.04 10.01
CA PRO A 81 -2.55 -3.01 10.93
C PRO A 81 -1.41 -2.21 10.30
N ARG A 82 -0.79 -1.34 11.11
CA ARG A 82 0.36 -0.56 10.67
C ARG A 82 1.48 -1.54 10.35
N TYR A 83 2.06 -1.46 9.16
CA TYR A 83 3.16 -2.32 8.79
C TYR A 83 4.46 -1.60 9.14
N ARG A 84 5.03 -1.86 10.32
CA ARG A 84 6.28 -1.24 10.77
C ARG A 84 7.30 -2.34 11.02
N GLN A 85 8.47 -2.27 10.36
CA GLN A 85 9.59 -3.21 10.54
C GLN A 85 9.27 -4.70 10.30
N GLY A 86 8.54 -5.03 9.22
CA GLY A 86 8.29 -6.44 8.87
C GLY A 86 7.31 -7.17 9.80
N ARG A 87 6.62 -6.44 10.68
CA ARG A 87 5.56 -6.99 11.54
C ARG A 87 4.29 -6.16 11.42
N THR A 88 3.20 -6.88 11.23
CA THR A 88 1.82 -6.41 11.35
C THR A 88 1.57 -5.98 12.80
N VAL A 89 1.72 -4.70 13.13
CA VAL A 89 1.34 -4.19 14.47
C VAL A 89 -0.15 -3.93 14.47
N SER A 90 -0.92 -4.95 14.82
CA SER A 90 -2.33 -4.79 15.18
C SER A 90 -2.41 -3.90 16.41
N ASN A 91 -3.10 -2.77 16.28
CA ASN A 91 -3.50 -1.95 17.41
C ASN A 91 -4.37 -2.82 18.33
N HIS A 92 -3.85 -3.13 19.52
CA HIS A 92 -4.63 -3.62 20.65
C HIS A 92 -5.62 -2.51 21.03
N HIS A 93 -6.82 -2.53 20.44
CA HIS A 93 -7.96 -1.84 21.02
C HIS A 93 -8.55 -2.76 22.09
N HIS A 94 -7.93 -2.76 23.26
CA HIS A 94 -8.61 -3.11 24.49
C HIS A 94 -9.28 -1.83 24.99
N ARG A 95 -10.60 -1.80 24.97
CA ARG A 95 -11.37 -0.87 25.78
C ARG A 95 -12.62 -1.59 26.26
N GLU A 96 -12.48 -2.10 27.48
CA GLU A 96 -13.48 -2.37 28.52
C GLU A 96 -14.76 -3.10 28.14
#